data_AF-A0A8T0Y2K7-F1
#
_entry.id   AF-A0A8T0Y2K7-F1
#
_cell.length_a   1.000
_cell.length_b   1.000
_cell.length_c   1.000
_cell.angle_alpha   90.00
_cell.angle_beta   90.00
_cell.angle_gamma   90.00
#
_symmetry.space_group_name_H-M   'P 1'
#
loop_
_entity.id
_entity.type
_entity.pdbx_description
1 polymer ?
#
loop_
_entity_poly.entity_id
_entity_poly.type
_entity_poly.pdbx_seq_one_letter_code
_entity_poly.pdbx_strand_id
1 'polypeptide(L)'
;MVQKPFPSNRDKRHYDTFELLHFDICGPMEENSLGGSKYLLLIVDEASGCMKGFCLRAKSESKDCITTYIMKVQTQFGKKVKFVRHDGAREFATNSLKAFYEDEGIEQQTTVPYAHQTNGTAERAIRTIVTIGRSMLHHAKLDKCFWAEAAMTAIYVKNRLPSPKIEHKSKPSVKHMRVFGCRTYILTPKKKRLK
;
A
#
# COMPACT_ATOMS: atom_id res chain seq x y z
N MET A 1 -17.70 -19.30 -18.50
CA MET A 1 -17.66 -20.34 -17.46
C MET A 1 -17.37 -19.65 -16.13
N VAL A 2 -18.34 -19.56 -15.22
CA VAL A 2 -18.15 -18.86 -13.92
C VAL A 2 -17.49 -19.84 -12.95
N GLN A 3 -16.30 -19.48 -12.45
CA GLN A 3 -15.59 -20.26 -11.45
C GLN A 3 -16.41 -20.26 -10.15
N LYS A 4 -16.73 -21.43 -9.61
CA LYS A 4 -17.43 -21.54 -8.31
C LYS A 4 -16.57 -20.91 -7.21
N PRO A 5 -17.15 -20.18 -6.25
CA PRO A 5 -16.41 -19.70 -5.10
C PRO A 5 -15.82 -20.88 -4.33
N PHE A 6 -14.53 -20.80 -4.04
CA PHE A 6 -13.86 -21.81 -3.22
C PHE A 6 -14.49 -21.85 -1.82
N PRO A 7 -14.58 -23.04 -1.19
CA PRO A 7 -15.12 -23.18 0.15
C PRO A 7 -14.34 -22.28 1.12
N SER A 8 -15.07 -21.56 1.97
CA SER A 8 -14.46 -20.71 3.00
C SER A 8 -13.63 -21.60 3.93
N ASN A 9 -12.31 -21.45 3.91
CA ASN A 9 -11.45 -22.22 4.80
C ASN A 9 -11.68 -21.77 6.25
N ARG A 10 -12.30 -22.63 7.06
CA ARG A 10 -12.64 -22.34 8.46
C ARG A 10 -11.41 -22.35 9.37
N ASP A 11 -10.33 -23.00 8.95
CA ASP A 11 -9.03 -23.07 9.65
C ASP A 11 -8.04 -22.06 9.10
N LYS A 12 -8.46 -20.80 8.99
CA LYS A 12 -7.57 -19.75 8.49
C LYS A 12 -6.56 -19.42 9.58
N ARG A 13 -5.26 -19.66 9.29
CA ARG A 13 -4.16 -19.27 10.19
C ARG A 13 -4.33 -17.81 10.61
N HIS A 14 -4.37 -17.58 11.93
CA HIS A 14 -4.29 -16.26 12.50
C HIS A 14 -2.83 -15.79 12.50
N TYR A 15 -2.63 -14.54 12.09
CA TYR A 15 -1.34 -13.86 12.10
C TYR A 15 -1.41 -12.71 13.09
N ASP A 16 -0.32 -12.45 13.80
CA ASP A 16 -0.16 -11.21 14.55
C ASP A 16 0.17 -10.04 13.62
N THR A 17 -0.02 -8.82 14.10
CA THR A 17 0.31 -7.59 13.35
C THR A 17 1.74 -7.63 12.84
N PHE A 18 1.89 -7.40 11.53
CA PHE A 18 3.13 -7.41 10.78
C PHE A 18 3.81 -8.77 10.58
N GLU A 19 3.22 -9.89 10.99
CA GLU A 19 3.83 -11.21 10.72
C GLU A 19 3.80 -11.58 9.25
N LEU A 20 2.71 -11.25 8.53
CA LEU A 20 2.54 -11.51 7.11
C LEU A 20 2.22 -10.22 6.36
N LEU A 21 3.12 -9.84 5.46
CA LEU A 21 2.94 -8.71 4.55
C LEU A 21 2.63 -9.20 3.14
N HIS A 22 1.53 -8.70 2.58
CA HIS A 22 1.21 -8.85 1.17
C HIS A 22 1.67 -7.62 0.40
N PHE A 23 2.17 -7.77 -0.82
CA PHE A 23 2.43 -6.63 -1.68
C PHE A 23 2.09 -6.88 -3.14
N ASP A 24 1.79 -5.78 -3.82
CA ASP A 24 1.42 -5.72 -5.23
C ASP A 24 1.75 -4.34 -5.80
N ILE A 25 1.96 -4.26 -7.12
CA ILE A 25 2.21 -3.02 -7.85
C ILE A 25 1.15 -2.83 -8.92
N CYS A 26 0.53 -1.64 -8.94
CA CYS A 26 -0.29 -1.21 -10.07
C CYS A 26 0.41 -0.13 -10.90
N GLY A 27 0.14 -0.18 -12.20
CA GLY A 27 0.67 0.74 -13.20
C GLY A 27 1.26 0.01 -14.41
N PRO A 28 1.80 0.75 -15.40
CA PRO A 28 1.94 2.21 -15.37
C PRO A 28 0.57 2.92 -15.35
N MET A 29 0.48 4.01 -14.60
CA MET A 29 -0.69 4.88 -14.61
C MET A 29 -0.77 5.61 -15.94
N GLU A 30 -1.99 6.03 -16.31
CA GLU A 30 -2.25 6.74 -17.57
C GLU A 30 -1.44 8.04 -17.68
N GLU A 31 -1.34 8.77 -16.57
CA GLU A 31 -0.54 9.99 -16.47
C GLU A 31 0.55 9.82 -15.42
N ASN A 32 1.70 10.47 -15.64
CA ASN A 32 2.71 10.58 -14.60
C ASN A 32 2.14 11.43 -13.45
N SER A 33 2.51 11.09 -12.21
CA SER A 33 2.16 11.97 -11.08
C SER A 33 2.92 13.29 -11.17
N LEU A 34 2.52 14.29 -10.38
CA LEU A 34 3.28 15.54 -10.22
C LEU A 34 4.76 15.31 -9.86
N GLY A 35 5.05 14.25 -9.11
CA GLY A 35 6.41 13.83 -8.74
C GLY A 35 7.14 12.97 -9.78
N GLY A 36 6.51 12.71 -10.93
CA GLY A 36 7.04 11.87 -12.02
C GLY A 36 6.89 10.36 -11.79
N SER A 37 6.11 9.94 -10.80
CA SER A 37 5.86 8.51 -10.54
C SER A 37 4.93 7.91 -11.59
N LYS A 38 5.09 6.62 -11.86
CA LYS A 38 4.32 5.83 -12.81
C LYS A 38 3.58 4.65 -12.18
N TYR A 39 4.06 4.17 -11.03
CA TYR A 39 3.55 2.97 -10.38
C TYR A 39 3.23 3.24 -8.91
N LEU A 40 2.30 2.47 -8.36
CA LEU A 40 2.01 2.44 -6.93
C LEU A 40 2.32 1.03 -6.41
N LEU A 41 3.32 0.92 -5.53
CA LEU A 41 3.51 -0.26 -4.69
C LEU A 41 2.62 -0.13 -3.46
N LEU A 42 1.84 -1.17 -3.17
CA LEU A 42 1.02 -1.25 -1.97
C LEU A 42 1.44 -2.48 -1.15
N ILE A 43 1.74 -2.25 0.14
CA ILE A 43 2.03 -3.28 1.13
C ILE A 43 0.88 -3.32 2.12
N VAL A 44 0.36 -4.52 2.43
CA VAL A 44 -0.79 -4.75 3.30
C VAL A 44 -0.41 -5.75 4.38
N ASP A 45 -0.64 -5.39 5.64
CA ASP A 45 -0.55 -6.33 6.76
C ASP A 45 -1.79 -7.24 6.80
N GLU A 46 -1.63 -8.56 6.80
CA GLU A 46 -2.77 -9.49 6.78
C GLU A 46 -3.62 -9.40 8.06
N ALA A 47 -2.97 -9.22 9.21
CA ALA A 47 -3.61 -9.21 10.51
C ALA A 47 -4.49 -7.97 10.70
N SER A 48 -3.90 -6.78 10.57
CA SER A 48 -4.63 -5.52 10.77
C SER A 48 -5.35 -5.01 9.52
N GLY A 49 -4.93 -5.42 8.32
CA GLY A 49 -5.36 -4.79 7.07
C GLY A 49 -4.79 -3.39 6.86
N CYS A 50 -3.86 -2.91 7.70
CA CYS A 50 -3.20 -1.64 7.51
C CYS A 50 -2.33 -1.66 6.25
N MET A 51 -2.35 -0.55 5.52
CA MET A 51 -1.68 -0.43 4.22
C MET A 51 -0.57 0.61 4.25
N LYS A 52 0.50 0.36 3.50
CA LYS A 52 1.55 1.32 3.20
C LYS A 52 1.74 1.41 1.69
N GLY A 53 1.62 2.62 1.15
CA GLY A 53 1.85 2.91 -0.27
C GLY A 53 3.20 3.58 -0.53
N PHE A 54 3.78 3.30 -1.70
CA PHE A 54 4.95 3.97 -2.25
C PHE A 54 4.70 4.28 -3.73
N CYS A 55 4.90 5.55 -4.12
CA CYS A 55 4.80 5.96 -5.53
C CYS A 55 6.17 5.82 -6.18
N LEU A 56 6.27 5.02 -7.24
CA LEU A 56 7.53 4.64 -7.88
C LEU A 56 7.63 5.22 -9.28
N ARG A 57 8.83 5.65 -9.70
CA ARG A 57 9.12 6.04 -11.09
C ARG A 57 9.42 4.82 -11.96
N ALA A 58 10.03 3.79 -11.36
CA ALA A 58 10.31 2.51 -11.99
C ALA A 58 9.98 1.35 -11.04
N LYS A 59 9.58 0.20 -11.60
CA LYS A 59 9.29 -1.01 -10.80
C LYS A 59 10.49 -1.49 -9.97
N SER A 60 11.72 -1.21 -10.42
CA SER A 60 12.96 -1.57 -9.71
C SER A 60 13.10 -0.89 -8.34
N GLU A 61 12.46 0.27 -8.13
CA GLU A 61 12.45 0.98 -6.85
C GLU A 61 11.66 0.24 -5.75
N SER A 62 10.86 -0.76 -6.14
CA SER A 62 10.05 -1.55 -5.19
C SER A 62 10.91 -2.30 -4.17
N LYS A 63 12.06 -2.82 -4.59
CA LYS A 63 13.01 -3.53 -3.71
C LYS A 63 13.36 -2.68 -2.50
N ASP A 64 13.88 -1.47 -2.74
CA ASP A 64 14.35 -0.59 -1.67
C ASP A 64 13.21 -0.10 -0.77
N CYS A 65 12.01 0.09 -1.35
CA CYS A 65 10.82 0.43 -0.59
C CYS A 65 10.39 -0.71 0.35
N ILE A 66 10.42 -1.96 -0.13
CA ILE A 66 10.04 -3.15 0.65
C ILE A 66 11.04 -3.37 1.78
N THR A 67 12.34 -3.39 1.50
CA THR A 67 13.39 -3.60 2.52
C THR A 67 13.32 -2.49 3.58
N THR A 68 13.24 -1.23 3.16
CA THR A 68 13.11 -0.08 4.08
C THR A 68 11.86 -0.20 4.94
N TYR A 69 10.74 -0.64 4.38
CA TYR A 69 9.52 -0.79 5.16
C TYR A 69 9.63 -1.92 6.19
N ILE A 70 10.18 -3.08 5.82
CA ILE A 70 10.41 -4.20 6.74
C ILE A 70 11.32 -3.77 7.89
N MET A 71 12.43 -3.07 7.62
CA MET A 71 13.32 -2.56 8.67
C MET A 71 12.63 -1.53 9.56
N LYS A 72 11.78 -0.67 9.00
CA LYS A 72 10.95 0.26 9.79
C LYS A 72 9.95 -0.48 10.66
N VAL A 73 9.37 -1.57 10.17
CA VAL A 73 8.43 -2.37 10.96
C VAL A 73 9.11 -2.93 12.21
N GLN A 74 10.31 -3.48 12.03
CA GLN A 74 11.11 -4.00 13.14
C GLN A 74 11.50 -2.90 14.13
N THR A 75 12.06 -1.79 13.65
CA THR A 75 12.59 -0.72 14.52
C THR A 75 11.51 0.12 15.20
N GLN A 76 10.41 0.43 14.51
CA GLN A 76 9.38 1.35 15.03
C GLN A 76 8.29 0.64 15.84
N PHE A 77 8.01 -0.63 15.53
CA PHE A 77 6.94 -1.39 16.20
C PHE A 77 7.46 -2.56 17.05
N GLY A 78 8.75 -2.88 16.98
CA GLY A 78 9.32 -4.05 17.68
C GLY A 78 8.73 -5.37 17.18
N LYS A 79 8.28 -5.41 15.91
CA LYS A 79 7.62 -6.57 15.31
C LYS A 79 8.49 -7.16 14.22
N LYS A 80 8.68 -8.49 14.25
CA LYS A 80 9.42 -9.21 13.21
C LYS A 80 8.46 -9.67 12.12
N VAL A 81 8.73 -9.26 10.89
CA VAL A 81 8.07 -9.83 9.71
C VAL A 81 8.55 -11.26 9.55
N LYS A 82 7.63 -12.21 9.42
CA LYS A 82 7.94 -13.64 9.28
C LYS A 82 7.69 -14.13 7.86
N PHE A 83 6.67 -13.58 7.22
CA PHE A 83 6.22 -14.00 5.90
C PHE A 83 6.01 -12.79 5.00
N VAL A 84 6.38 -12.96 3.73
CA VAL A 84 6.01 -12.04 2.65
C VAL A 84 5.27 -12.79 1.56
N ARG A 85 4.27 -12.16 0.96
CA ARG A 85 3.47 -12.75 -0.11
C ARG A 85 3.28 -11.80 -1.28
N HIS A 86 3.52 -12.29 -2.49
CA HIS A 86 3.34 -11.57 -3.73
C HIS A 86 3.08 -12.52 -4.91
N ASP A 87 2.66 -11.95 -6.03
CA ASP A 87 2.21 -12.65 -7.25
C ASP A 87 3.35 -13.30 -8.09
N GLY A 88 4.59 -13.30 -7.59
CA GLY A 88 5.76 -13.81 -8.32
C GLY A 88 6.29 -12.89 -9.42
N ALA A 89 5.87 -11.62 -9.49
CA ALA A 89 6.42 -10.68 -10.47
C ALA A 89 7.95 -10.53 -10.37
N ARG A 90 8.60 -10.25 -11.50
CA ARG A 90 10.08 -10.26 -11.62
C ARG A 90 10.76 -9.25 -10.70
N GLU A 91 10.13 -8.12 -10.47
CA GLU A 91 10.57 -7.08 -9.53
C GLU A 91 10.69 -7.60 -8.09
N PHE A 92 9.88 -8.59 -7.71
CA PHE A 92 9.90 -9.19 -6.37
C PHE A 92 10.77 -10.44 -6.29
N ALA A 93 11.16 -11.02 -7.42
CA ALA A 93 11.93 -12.26 -7.49
C ALA A 93 13.45 -12.03 -7.69
N THR A 94 13.97 -10.83 -7.43
CA THR A 94 15.39 -10.51 -7.62
C THR A 94 16.28 -11.23 -6.59
N ASN A 95 17.47 -11.67 -6.99
CA ASN A 95 18.42 -12.36 -6.08
C ASN A 95 18.76 -11.52 -4.85
N SER A 96 18.89 -10.21 -5.01
CA SER A 96 19.18 -9.32 -3.89
C SER A 96 18.04 -9.18 -2.89
N LEU A 97 16.79 -9.31 -3.33
CA LEU A 97 15.64 -9.28 -2.42
C LEU A 97 15.48 -10.63 -1.71
N LYS A 98 15.76 -11.74 -2.42
CA LYS A 98 15.83 -13.08 -1.83
C LYS A 98 16.89 -13.16 -0.73
N ALA A 99 18.11 -12.70 -1.00
CA ALA A 99 19.20 -12.66 -0.02
C ALA A 99 18.80 -11.84 1.22
N PHE A 100 18.19 -10.67 1.04
CA PHE A 100 17.66 -9.88 2.16
C PHE A 100 16.64 -10.67 3.00
N TYR A 101 15.72 -11.39 2.37
CA TYR A 101 14.76 -12.20 3.10
C TYR A 101 15.44 -13.36 3.85
N GLU A 102 16.44 -14.01 3.26
CA GLU A 102 17.23 -15.07 3.92
C GLU A 102 17.98 -14.52 5.13
N ASP A 103 18.65 -13.38 5.00
CA ASP A 103 19.39 -12.71 6.08
C ASP A 103 18.48 -12.33 7.26
N GLU A 104 17.27 -11.84 6.98
CA GLU A 104 16.28 -11.48 7.99
C GLU A 104 15.50 -12.69 8.54
N GLY A 105 15.63 -13.86 7.92
CA GLY A 105 14.86 -15.07 8.23
C GLY A 105 13.37 -14.95 7.91
N ILE A 106 13.05 -14.30 6.78
CA ILE A 106 11.70 -14.07 6.26
C ILE A 106 11.38 -15.13 5.20
N GLU A 107 10.27 -15.83 5.38
CA GLU A 107 9.80 -16.82 4.40
C GLU A 107 8.97 -16.16 3.28
N GLN A 108 9.36 -16.45 2.04
CA GLN A 108 8.62 -16.02 0.85
C GLN A 108 7.52 -17.01 0.50
N GLN A 109 6.30 -16.51 0.38
CA GLN A 109 5.13 -17.24 -0.10
C GLN A 109 4.80 -16.76 -1.51
N THR A 110 5.44 -17.33 -2.51
CA THR A 110 5.16 -16.97 -3.91
C THR A 110 3.94 -17.72 -4.41
N THR A 111 3.00 -17.01 -5.03
CA THR A 111 1.81 -17.64 -5.60
C THR A 111 2.18 -18.41 -6.86
N VAL A 112 1.81 -19.70 -6.96
CA VAL A 112 1.93 -20.43 -8.22
C VAL A 112 1.01 -19.80 -9.30
N PRO A 113 1.37 -19.85 -10.59
CA PRO A 113 0.69 -19.12 -11.69
C PRO A 113 -0.82 -19.37 -11.89
N TYR A 114 -1.44 -20.26 -11.12
CA TYR A 114 -2.84 -20.63 -11.21
C TYR A 114 -3.60 -20.56 -9.87
N ALA A 115 -2.94 -20.09 -8.79
CA ALA A 115 -3.54 -19.91 -7.47
C ALA A 115 -3.83 -18.42 -7.19
N HIS A 116 -4.50 -17.74 -8.11
CA HIS A 116 -4.78 -16.29 -8.10
C HIS A 116 -5.35 -15.75 -6.78
N GLN A 117 -5.99 -16.59 -5.94
CA GLN A 117 -6.51 -16.13 -4.65
C GLN A 117 -5.44 -15.86 -3.59
N THR A 118 -4.22 -16.38 -3.73
CA THR A 118 -3.24 -16.33 -2.64
C THR A 118 -2.72 -14.91 -2.38
N ASN A 119 -2.56 -14.07 -3.41
CA ASN A 119 -2.27 -12.63 -3.25
C ASN A 119 -3.53 -11.73 -3.30
N GLY A 120 -4.73 -12.32 -3.27
CA GLY A 120 -5.98 -11.56 -3.39
C GLY A 120 -6.20 -10.50 -2.31
N THR A 121 -5.44 -10.51 -1.20
CA THR A 121 -5.45 -9.41 -0.21
C THR A 121 -4.87 -8.12 -0.81
N ALA A 122 -3.66 -8.16 -1.37
CA ALA A 122 -3.03 -6.97 -1.95
C ALA A 122 -3.76 -6.50 -3.22
N GLU A 123 -4.18 -7.43 -4.09
CA GLU A 123 -4.94 -7.08 -5.31
C GLU A 123 -6.28 -6.39 -5.01
N ARG A 124 -7.00 -6.85 -3.98
CA ARG A 124 -8.25 -6.19 -3.55
C ARG A 124 -7.98 -4.82 -2.94
N ALA A 125 -6.92 -4.72 -2.14
CA ALA A 125 -6.52 -3.47 -1.53
C ALA A 125 -6.14 -2.43 -2.59
N ILE A 126 -5.31 -2.80 -3.57
CA ILE A 126 -4.86 -1.89 -4.63
C ILE A 126 -6.02 -1.42 -5.49
N ARG A 127 -6.95 -2.32 -5.86
CA ARG A 127 -8.19 -1.95 -6.56
C ARG A 127 -9.03 -0.97 -5.74
N THR A 128 -9.15 -1.18 -4.43
CA THR A 128 -9.90 -0.28 -3.54
C THR A 128 -9.26 1.11 -3.50
N ILE A 129 -7.93 1.19 -3.34
CA ILE A 129 -7.20 2.45 -3.30
C ILE A 129 -7.31 3.22 -4.62
N VAL A 130 -7.15 2.54 -5.76
CA VAL A 130 -7.30 3.15 -7.08
C VAL A 130 -8.73 3.68 -7.29
N THR A 131 -9.76 2.91 -6.92
CA THR A 131 -11.15 3.35 -7.04
C THR A 131 -11.46 4.57 -6.17
N ILE A 132 -11.00 4.58 -4.91
CA ILE A 132 -11.17 5.73 -4.02
C ILE A 132 -10.42 6.95 -4.56
N GLY A 133 -9.17 6.78 -4.99
CA GLY A 133 -8.35 7.86 -5.55
C GLY A 133 -8.99 8.49 -6.79
N ARG A 134 -9.47 7.67 -7.73
CA ARG A 134 -10.22 8.15 -8.91
C ARG A 134 -11.48 8.93 -8.52
N SER A 135 -12.20 8.47 -7.51
CA SER A 135 -13.39 9.16 -7.01
C SER A 135 -13.05 10.52 -6.38
N MET A 136 -11.96 10.59 -5.62
CA MET A 136 -11.46 11.84 -5.03
C MET A 136 -11.07 12.87 -6.11
N LEU A 137 -10.34 12.43 -7.15
CA LEU A 137 -9.95 13.29 -8.27
C LEU A 137 -11.18 13.83 -9.01
N HIS A 138 -12.12 12.95 -9.34
CA HIS A 138 -13.35 13.33 -10.02
C HIS A 138 -14.18 14.33 -9.20
N HIS A 139 -14.34 14.09 -7.90
CA HIS A 139 -15.05 15.01 -7.00
C HIS A 139 -14.37 16.38 -6.91
N ALA A 140 -13.04 16.39 -6.81
CA ALA A 140 -12.25 17.63 -6.73
C ALA A 140 -12.08 18.36 -8.07
N LYS A 141 -12.50 17.75 -9.19
CA LYS A 141 -12.24 18.23 -10.56
C LYS A 141 -10.74 18.47 -10.81
N LEU A 142 -9.90 17.59 -10.27
CA LEU A 142 -8.45 17.63 -10.45
C LEU A 142 -8.01 16.69 -11.58
N ASP A 143 -6.91 17.06 -12.22
CA ASP A 143 -6.29 16.26 -13.29
C ASP A 143 -5.78 14.92 -12.75
N LYS A 144 -5.67 13.92 -13.63
CA LYS A 144 -5.11 12.60 -13.34
C LYS A 144 -3.67 12.67 -12.84
N CYS A 145 -2.90 13.71 -13.15
CA CYS A 145 -1.54 13.89 -12.61
C CYS A 145 -1.47 13.99 -11.07
N PHE A 146 -2.60 14.21 -10.38
CA PHE A 146 -2.70 14.17 -8.92
C PHE A 146 -2.98 12.77 -8.34
N TRP A 147 -2.88 11.71 -9.15
CA TRP A 147 -3.24 10.35 -8.72
C TRP A 147 -2.41 9.86 -7.53
N ALA A 148 -1.15 10.28 -7.42
CA ALA A 148 -0.28 9.87 -6.32
C ALA A 148 -0.78 10.45 -4.99
N GLU A 149 -1.08 11.74 -4.96
CA GLU A 149 -1.63 12.44 -3.81
C GLU A 149 -2.99 11.87 -3.41
N ALA A 150 -3.84 11.56 -4.41
CA ALA A 150 -5.13 10.93 -4.19
C ALA A 150 -5.00 9.51 -3.61
N ALA A 151 -4.10 8.68 -4.14
CA ALA A 151 -3.84 7.34 -3.65
C ALA A 151 -3.28 7.35 -2.21
N MET A 152 -2.31 8.23 -1.93
CA MET A 152 -1.75 8.37 -0.58
C MET A 152 -2.80 8.87 0.42
N THR A 153 -3.69 9.77 0.00
CA THR A 153 -4.83 10.22 0.82
C THR A 153 -5.82 9.09 1.07
N ALA A 154 -6.15 8.30 0.03
CA ALA A 154 -7.03 7.15 0.16
C ALA A 154 -6.49 6.12 1.17
N ILE A 155 -5.20 5.82 1.12
CA ILE A 155 -4.52 4.94 2.09
C ILE A 155 -4.61 5.53 3.51
N TYR A 156 -4.32 6.82 3.64
CA TYR A 156 -4.34 7.53 4.92
C TYR A 156 -5.72 7.46 5.59
N VAL A 157 -6.79 7.66 4.81
CA VAL A 157 -8.18 7.56 5.26
C VAL A 157 -8.51 6.11 5.60
N LYS A 158 -8.22 5.15 4.71
CA LYS A 158 -8.53 3.73 4.92
C LYS A 158 -7.91 3.16 6.19
N ASN A 159 -6.67 3.54 6.53
CA ASN A 159 -6.00 3.11 7.76
C ASN A 159 -6.61 3.71 9.05
N ARG A 160 -7.57 4.63 8.95
CA ARG A 160 -8.24 5.28 10.08
C ARG A 160 -9.75 5.03 10.12
N LEU A 161 -10.27 4.32 9.12
CA LEU A 161 -11.64 3.89 9.12
C LEU A 161 -11.75 2.59 9.94
N PRO A 162 -12.81 2.44 10.75
CA PRO A 162 -13.10 1.18 11.40
C PRO A 162 -13.17 0.07 10.35
N SER A 163 -12.48 -1.04 10.60
CA SER A 163 -12.61 -2.25 9.79
C SER A 163 -12.63 -3.47 10.70
N PRO A 164 -13.25 -4.59 10.30
CA PRO A 164 -13.27 -5.81 11.12
C PRO A 164 -11.88 -6.31 11.53
N LYS A 165 -10.83 -5.95 10.78
CA LYS A 165 -9.44 -6.31 11.06
C LYS A 165 -8.66 -5.22 11.82
N ILE A 166 -9.14 -3.98 11.81
CA ILE A 166 -8.43 -2.85 12.41
C ILE A 166 -8.98 -2.63 13.81
N GLU A 167 -8.30 -3.17 14.81
CA GLU A 167 -8.51 -2.79 16.20
C GLU A 167 -7.59 -1.63 16.57
N HIS A 168 -8.12 -0.42 16.52
CA HIS A 168 -7.39 0.73 17.02
C HIS A 168 -7.35 0.66 18.55
N LYS A 169 -6.14 0.65 19.14
CA LYS A 169 -5.96 0.82 20.60
C LYS A 169 -6.68 2.07 21.13
N SER A 170 -6.78 3.11 20.30
CA SER A 170 -7.55 4.32 20.56
C SER A 170 -8.13 4.85 19.25
N LYS A 171 -9.40 5.29 19.24
CA LYS A 171 -10.06 5.86 18.06
C LYS A 171 -9.21 6.99 17.46
N PRO A 172 -8.76 6.90 16.19
CA PRO A 172 -7.93 7.92 15.58
C PRO A 172 -8.72 9.22 15.42
N SER A 173 -8.09 10.35 15.76
CA SER A 173 -8.66 11.66 15.46
C SER A 173 -8.67 11.89 13.95
N VAL A 174 -9.78 12.42 13.45
CA VAL A 174 -9.96 12.83 12.05
C VAL A 174 -10.21 14.34 11.93
N LYS A 175 -10.09 15.10 13.02
CA LYS A 175 -10.39 16.55 13.05
C LYS A 175 -9.50 17.38 12.12
N HIS A 176 -8.30 16.92 11.84
CA HIS A 176 -7.35 17.56 10.93
C HIS A 176 -7.62 17.25 9.45
N MET A 177 -8.46 16.27 9.15
CA MET A 177 -8.77 15.91 7.77
C MET A 177 -9.58 17.02 7.10
N ARG A 178 -9.27 17.26 5.84
CA ARG A 178 -10.00 18.16 4.95
C ARG A 178 -10.40 17.39 3.69
N VAL A 179 -11.42 17.90 2.99
CA VAL A 179 -11.83 17.34 1.70
C VAL A 179 -10.63 17.40 0.74
N PHE A 180 -10.38 16.30 0.04
CA PHE A 180 -9.33 16.24 -0.96
C PHE A 180 -9.60 17.30 -2.06
N GLY A 181 -8.59 18.08 -2.41
CA GLY A 181 -8.73 19.21 -3.33
C GLY A 181 -9.38 20.48 -2.75
N CYS A 182 -9.56 20.57 -1.42
CA CYS A 182 -10.01 21.81 -0.80
C CYS A 182 -9.02 22.97 -1.04
N ARG A 183 -9.53 24.21 -1.04
CA ARG A 183 -8.70 25.42 -1.16
C ARG A 183 -7.78 25.53 0.05
N THR A 184 -6.49 25.73 -0.20
CA THR A 184 -5.47 25.96 0.83
C THR A 184 -4.77 27.30 0.60
N TYR A 185 -4.24 27.88 1.67
CA TYR A 185 -3.44 29.11 1.62
C TYR A 185 -2.02 28.76 2.05
N ILE A 186 -1.05 29.05 1.18
CA ILE A 186 0.37 28.83 1.48
C ILE A 186 0.91 30.11 2.12
N LEU A 187 1.53 29.98 3.29
CA LEU A 187 2.20 31.11 3.94
C LEU A 187 3.43 31.50 3.12
N THR A 188 3.36 32.60 2.38
CA THR A 188 4.55 33.16 1.72
C THR A 188 5.55 33.60 2.79
N PRO A 189 6.78 33.04 2.81
CA PRO A 189 7.81 33.46 3.76
C PRO A 189 8.03 34.96 3.70
N LYS A 190 8.26 35.62 4.84
CA LYS A 190 8.41 37.09 4.91
C LYS A 190 9.40 37.65 3.88
N LYS A 191 10.50 36.93 3.62
CA LYS A 191 11.54 37.29 2.64
C LYS A 191 11.08 37.31 1.18
N LYS A 192 9.98 36.62 0.83
CA LYS A 192 9.41 36.52 -0.52
C LYS A 192 8.11 37.30 -0.68
N ARG A 193 7.66 38.02 0.35
CA ARG A 193 6.49 38.90 0.24
C ARG A 193 6.94 40.14 -0.52
N LEU A 194 6.28 40.43 -1.65
CA LEU A 194 6.39 41.72 -2.31
C LEU A 194 5.94 42.79 -1.30
N LYS A 195 6.72 43.88 -1.17
CA LYS A 195 6.40 45.02 -0.30
C LYS A 195 5.12 45.71 -0.77
#